data_AF-A0A2K1Y9H3-F1
#
_entry.id   AF-A0A2K1Y9H3-F1
#
_cell.length_a   1.000
_cell.length_b   1.000
_cell.length_c   1.000
_cell.angle_alpha   90.00
_cell.angle_beta   90.00
_cell.angle_gamma   90.00
#
_symmetry.space_group_name_H-M   'P 1'
#
loop_
_entity.id
_entity.type
_entity.pdbx_description
1 polymer ?
#
loop_
_entity_poly.entity_id
_entity_poly.type
_entity_poly.pdbx_seq_one_letter_code
_entity_poly.pdbx_strand_id
1 'polypeptide(L)'
;MTKIIKEMLPPDVRVARDTQDLLIECCVEFINLVSSESNEVCSREDKRTIAPEHVLKALQVLGFGEYIEDVYTAYEQHKLETMHDSLKGGGKWSTGAAMTEEEAAAAQQRMFDEARARMNGVVSAPKQPEANQSLES
;
A
#
# COMPACT_ATOMS: atom_id res chain seq x y z
N MET A 1 -13.19 -16.98 11.21
CA MET A 1 -13.11 -17.88 12.37
C MET A 1 -13.21 -19.36 12.00
N THR A 2 -14.25 -19.80 11.30
CA THR A 2 -14.45 -21.23 10.94
C THR A 2 -13.27 -21.92 10.25
N LYS A 3 -12.53 -21.22 9.37
CA LYS A 3 -11.33 -21.77 8.72
C LYS A 3 -10.22 -22.10 9.74
N ILE A 4 -9.89 -21.14 10.61
CA ILE A 4 -8.88 -21.28 11.66
C ILE A 4 -9.25 -22.44 12.59
N ILE A 5 -10.51 -22.51 13.05
CA ILE A 5 -10.98 -23.61 13.92
C ILE A 5 -10.76 -24.97 13.26
N LYS A 6 -11.04 -25.10 11.95
CA LYS A 6 -10.85 -26.36 11.21
C LYS A 6 -9.38 -26.72 11.02
N GLU A 7 -8.50 -25.72 10.86
CA GLU A 7 -7.05 -25.94 10.72
C GLU A 7 -6.41 -26.36 12.05
N MET A 8 -7.00 -25.95 13.18
CA MET A 8 -6.52 -26.29 14.53
C MET A 8 -7.07 -27.63 15.07
N LEU A 9 -8.00 -28.27 14.35
CA LEU A 9 -8.64 -29.51 14.78
C LEU A 9 -8.43 -30.64 13.76
N PRO A 10 -8.46 -31.91 14.20
CA PRO A 10 -8.48 -33.04 13.29
C PRO A 10 -9.67 -32.96 12.31
N PRO A 11 -9.54 -33.49 11.08
CA PRO A 11 -10.54 -33.35 10.01
C PRO A 11 -11.92 -33.91 10.38
N ASP A 12 -11.97 -34.84 11.34
CA ASP A 12 -13.16 -35.58 11.72
C ASP A 12 -13.95 -34.90 12.86
N VAL A 13 -13.37 -33.86 13.45
CA VAL A 13 -13.96 -33.15 14.60
C VAL A 13 -14.97 -32.12 14.11
N ARG A 14 -16.18 -32.20 14.67
CA ARG A 14 -17.25 -31.22 14.43
C ARG A 14 -17.32 -30.25 15.58
N VAL A 15 -17.49 -28.97 15.26
CA VAL A 15 -17.66 -27.90 16.25
C VAL A 15 -19.10 -27.38 16.17
N ALA A 16 -19.78 -27.34 17.32
CA ALA A 16 -21.13 -26.81 17.41
C ALA A 16 -21.19 -25.34 16.95
N ARG A 17 -22.34 -24.90 16.43
CA ARG A 17 -22.52 -23.52 15.97
C ARG A 17 -22.33 -22.53 17.12
N ASP A 18 -22.98 -22.79 18.24
CA ASP A 18 -22.91 -21.94 19.44
C ASP A 18 -21.48 -21.79 19.95
N THR A 19 -20.63 -22.83 19.83
CA THR A 19 -19.20 -22.74 20.16
C THR A 19 -18.44 -21.86 19.18
N GLN A 20 -18.76 -21.91 17.89
CA GLN A 20 -18.15 -21.01 16.90
C GLN A 20 -18.53 -19.56 17.16
N ASP A 21 -19.78 -19.30 17.53
CA ASP A 21 -20.28 -17.97 17.87
C ASP A 21 -19.60 -17.44 19.14
N LEU A 22 -19.48 -18.27 20.18
CA LEU A 22 -18.73 -17.94 21.39
C LEU A 22 -17.26 -17.61 21.11
N LEU A 23 -16.59 -18.38 20.23
CA LEU A 23 -15.21 -18.09 19.86
C LEU A 23 -15.07 -16.75 19.12
N ILE A 24 -16.07 -16.36 18.32
CA ILE A 24 -16.09 -15.03 17.68
C ILE A 24 -16.19 -13.94 18.74
N GLU A 25 -17.08 -14.09 19.72
CA GLU A 25 -17.21 -13.15 20.84
C GLU A 25 -15.91 -13.04 21.65
N CYS A 26 -15.27 -14.17 21.96
CA CYS A 26 -13.97 -14.19 22.62
C CYS A 26 -12.88 -13.46 21.82
N CYS A 27 -12.88 -13.56 20.49
CA CYS A 27 -11.90 -12.84 19.67
C CYS A 27 -12.13 -11.33 19.67
N VAL A 28 -13.39 -10.89 19.69
CA VAL A 28 -13.71 -9.46 19.85
C VAL A 28 -13.23 -8.98 21.21
N GLU A 29 -13.52 -9.74 22.26
CA GLU A 29 -13.09 -9.37 23.61
C GLU A 29 -11.56 -9.39 23.77
N PHE A 30 -10.87 -10.32 23.11
CA PHE A 30 -9.42 -10.34 23.07
C PHE A 30 -8.84 -9.05 22.47
N ILE A 31 -9.43 -8.55 21.37
CA ILE A 31 -9.02 -7.27 20.77
C ILE A 31 -9.25 -6.12 21.76
N ASN A 32 -10.40 -6.10 22.44
CA ASN A 32 -10.72 -5.07 23.43
C ASN A 32 -9.75 -5.09 24.61
N LEU A 33 -9.42 -6.29 25.13
CA LEU A 33 -8.48 -6.49 26.22
C LEU A 33 -7.09 -5.96 25.85
N VAL A 34 -6.53 -6.40 24.73
CA VAL A 34 -5.20 -5.97 24.28
C VAL A 34 -5.18 -4.48 24.00
N SER A 35 -6.24 -3.94 23.39
CA SER A 35 -6.34 -2.50 23.08
C SER A 35 -6.41 -1.66 24.35
N SER A 36 -7.16 -2.11 25.36
CA SER A 36 -7.30 -1.42 26.65
C SER A 36 -5.99 -1.41 27.41
N GLU A 37 -5.29 -2.54 27.50
CA GLU A 37 -3.99 -2.61 28.16
C GLU A 37 -2.93 -1.81 27.39
N SER A 38 -2.93 -1.86 26.05
CA SER A 38 -2.02 -1.04 25.23
C SER A 38 -2.24 0.46 25.45
N ASN A 39 -3.50 0.87 25.62
CA ASN A 39 -3.84 2.25 25.94
C ASN A 39 -3.37 2.64 27.35
N GLU A 40 -3.48 1.74 28.33
CA GLU A 40 -2.98 1.98 29.68
C GLU A 40 -1.45 2.11 29.69
N VAL A 41 -0.73 1.21 29.02
CA VAL A 41 0.73 1.31 28.84
C VAL A 41 1.12 2.63 28.16
N CYS A 42 0.43 3.00 27.07
CA CYS A 42 0.66 4.27 26.37
C CYS A 42 0.46 5.48 27.29
N SER A 43 -0.60 5.46 28.09
CA SER A 43 -0.94 6.54 29.01
C SER A 43 0.06 6.66 30.16
N ARG A 44 0.55 5.53 30.69
CA ARG A 44 1.60 5.48 31.73
C ARG A 44 2.94 6.04 31.22
N GLU A 45 3.17 6.05 29.91
CA GLU A 45 4.35 6.66 29.26
C GLU A 45 4.13 8.12 28.84
N ASP A 46 3.04 8.77 29.29
CA ASP A 46 2.66 10.15 28.92
C ASP A 46 2.53 10.38 27.40
N LYS A 47 2.24 9.32 26.63
CA LYS A 47 2.02 9.39 25.19
C LYS A 47 0.53 9.40 24.85
N ARG A 48 0.19 10.09 23.76
CA ARG A 48 -1.20 10.21 23.26
C ARG A 48 -1.56 9.23 22.14
N THR A 49 -0.56 8.65 21.50
CA THR A 49 -0.72 7.74 20.36
C THR A 49 -0.16 6.37 20.73
N ILE A 50 -0.99 5.34 20.59
CA ILE A 50 -0.55 3.97 20.79
C ILE A 50 0.42 3.59 19.68
N ALA A 51 1.63 3.22 20.06
CA ALA A 51 2.70 2.79 19.19
C ALA A 51 2.90 1.26 19.32
N PRO A 52 3.57 0.60 18.35
CA PRO A 52 3.75 -0.86 18.35
C PRO A 52 4.39 -1.40 19.62
N GLU A 53 5.33 -0.66 20.22
CA GLU A 53 5.98 -1.05 21.48
C GLU A 53 5.01 -1.12 22.67
N HIS A 54 3.93 -0.34 22.67
CA HIS A 54 2.91 -0.42 23.72
C HIS A 54 2.11 -1.72 23.62
N VAL A 55 1.86 -2.20 22.39
CA VAL A 55 1.18 -3.48 22.16
C VAL A 55 2.06 -4.65 22.63
N LEU A 56 3.35 -4.62 22.31
CA LEU A 56 4.30 -5.65 22.75
C LEU A 56 4.41 -5.71 24.29
N LYS A 57 4.45 -4.55 24.96
CA LYS A 57 4.44 -4.48 26.42
C LYS A 57 3.11 -4.96 27.01
N ALA A 58 1.97 -4.60 26.41
CA ALA A 58 0.66 -5.07 26.84
C ALA A 58 0.56 -6.61 26.79
N LEU A 59 1.07 -7.23 25.72
CA LEU A 59 1.13 -8.70 25.64
C LEU A 59 1.97 -9.30 26.78
N GLN A 60 3.10 -8.69 27.14
CA GLN A 60 3.91 -9.13 28.28
C GLN A 60 3.16 -9.01 29.61
N VAL A 61 2.44 -7.91 29.84
CA VAL A 61 1.66 -7.65 31.06
C VAL A 61 0.49 -8.63 31.19
N LEU A 62 -0.22 -8.89 30.09
CA LEU A 62 -1.35 -9.82 30.03
C LEU A 62 -0.93 -11.29 30.11
N GLY A 63 0.37 -11.60 30.07
CA GLY A 63 0.89 -12.96 30.13
C GLY A 63 0.96 -13.69 28.79
N PHE A 64 0.80 -12.98 27.67
CA PHE A 64 0.92 -13.50 26.30
C PHE A 64 2.35 -13.36 25.75
N GLY A 65 3.36 -13.59 26.58
CA GLY A 65 4.77 -13.42 26.20
C GLY A 65 5.18 -14.28 25.00
N GLU A 66 4.57 -15.44 24.83
CA GLU A 66 4.85 -16.36 23.72
C GLU A 66 4.43 -15.81 22.35
N TYR A 67 3.57 -14.77 22.30
CA TYR A 67 3.14 -14.16 21.04
C TYR A 67 4.06 -13.01 20.59
N ILE A 68 4.97 -12.55 21.44
CA ILE A 68 5.76 -11.35 21.20
C ILE A 68 6.65 -11.50 19.95
N GLU A 69 7.29 -12.66 19.78
CA GLU A 69 8.18 -12.92 18.64
C GLU A 69 7.44 -12.87 17.30
N ASP A 70 6.31 -13.56 17.20
CA ASP A 70 5.48 -13.59 15.98
C ASP A 70 4.93 -12.20 15.65
N VAL A 71 4.44 -11.48 16.66
CA VAL A 71 3.89 -10.12 16.49
C VAL A 71 4.99 -9.15 16.07
N TYR A 72 6.18 -9.24 16.66
CA TYR A 72 7.32 -8.40 16.29
C TYR A 72 7.76 -8.67 14.84
N THR A 73 7.82 -9.94 14.44
CA THR A 73 8.16 -10.33 13.07
C THR A 73 7.15 -9.77 12.06
N ALA A 74 5.86 -9.87 12.36
CA ALA A 74 4.80 -9.29 11.52
C ALA A 74 4.91 -7.75 11.42
N TYR A 75 5.25 -7.08 12.53
CA TYR A 75 5.49 -5.64 12.53
C TYR A 75 6.68 -5.25 11.65
N GLU A 76 7.81 -5.95 11.75
CA GLU A 76 8.99 -5.68 10.92
C GLU A 76 8.68 -5.87 9.43
N GLN A 77 7.98 -6.95 9.08
CA GLN A 77 7.55 -7.19 7.70
C GLN A 77 6.67 -6.03 7.19
N HIS A 78 5.66 -5.62 7.97
CA HIS A 78 4.78 -4.51 7.61
C HIS A 78 5.54 -3.19 7.42
N LYS A 79 6.54 -2.93 8.27
CA LYS A 79 7.41 -1.76 8.16
C LYS A 79 8.20 -1.76 6.84
N LEU A 80 8.78 -2.91 6.45
CA LEU A 80 9.48 -3.05 5.17
C LEU A 80 8.55 -2.84 3.97
N GLU A 81 7.37 -3.46 4.00
CA GLU A 81 6.37 -3.34 2.93
C GLU A 81 5.92 -1.89 2.75
N THR A 82 5.62 -1.19 3.85
CA THR A 82 5.21 0.21 3.82
C THR A 82 6.32 1.13 3.29
N MET A 83 7.59 0.86 3.64
CA MET A 83 8.73 1.62 3.09
C MET A 83 8.90 1.38 1.58
N HIS A 84 8.76 0.13 1.13
CA HIS A 84 8.85 -0.23 -0.28
C HIS A 84 7.69 0.34 -1.12
N ASP A 85 6.48 0.38 -0.57
CA ASP A 85 5.34 1.04 -1.21
C ASP A 85 5.49 2.56 -1.23
N SER A 86 6.13 3.16 -0.22
CA SER A 86 6.49 4.59 -0.25
C SER A 86 7.53 4.88 -1.36
N LEU A 87 8.46 3.96 -1.61
CA LEU A 87 9.43 4.05 -2.72
C LEU A 87 8.77 3.83 -4.09
N LYS A 88 7.78 2.93 -4.21
CA LYS A 88 7.05 2.68 -5.47
C LYS A 88 5.95 3.70 -5.78
N GLY A 89 5.27 4.22 -4.75
CA GLY A 89 4.19 5.20 -4.85
C GLY A 89 4.65 6.65 -4.80
N GLY A 90 5.75 6.95 -4.10
CA GLY A 90 6.41 8.26 -4.09
C GLY A 90 7.49 8.43 -5.18
N GLY A 91 7.93 7.32 -5.78
CA GLY A 91 8.96 7.27 -6.82
C GLY A 91 8.53 7.77 -8.20
N LYS A 92 7.28 8.20 -8.38
CA LYS A 92 6.84 8.88 -9.61
C LYS A 92 6.75 10.40 -9.48
N TRP A 93 7.14 10.99 -8.33
CA TRP A 93 7.22 12.45 -8.24
C TRP A 93 8.30 13.08 -7.34
N SER A 94 9.15 12.34 -6.58
CA SER A 94 10.06 13.12 -5.71
C SER A 94 11.37 12.52 -5.20
N THR A 95 12.01 11.58 -5.89
CA THR A 95 13.40 11.27 -5.51
C THR A 95 14.18 10.68 -6.67
N GLY A 96 15.00 11.50 -7.33
CA GLY A 96 16.13 10.99 -8.13
C GLY A 96 16.25 11.42 -9.58
N ALA A 97 15.48 12.39 -10.10
CA ALA A 97 15.97 13.16 -11.23
C ALA A 97 16.80 14.31 -10.68
N ALA A 98 18.13 14.12 -10.63
CA ALA A 98 19.08 15.21 -10.43
C ALA A 98 19.03 16.12 -11.66
N MET A 99 17.97 16.92 -11.74
CA MET A 99 17.69 17.81 -12.84
C MET A 99 17.25 19.10 -12.18
N THR A 100 17.97 20.17 -12.44
CA THR A 100 17.62 21.49 -11.93
C THR A 100 16.22 21.87 -12.43
N GLU A 101 15.54 22.76 -11.71
CA GLU A 101 14.20 23.25 -12.09
C GLU A 101 14.15 23.73 -13.55
N GLU A 102 15.23 24.36 -14.01
CA GLU A 102 15.41 24.85 -15.38
C GLU A 102 15.48 23.69 -16.40
N GLU A 103 16.30 22.68 -16.12
CA GLU A 103 16.43 21.51 -17.00
C GLU A 103 15.10 20.75 -17.08
N ALA A 104 14.41 20.57 -15.95
CA ALA A 104 13.10 19.91 -15.88
C ALA A 104 12.04 20.64 -16.72
N ALA A 105 11.98 21.96 -16.62
CA ALA A 105 11.08 22.79 -17.41
C ALA A 105 11.40 22.71 -18.91
N ALA A 106 12.69 22.73 -19.29
CA ALA A 106 13.11 22.59 -20.67
C ALA A 106 12.73 21.21 -21.27
N ALA A 107 12.86 20.13 -20.49
CA ALA A 107 12.44 18.80 -20.94
C ALA A 107 10.92 18.71 -21.08
N GLN A 108 10.15 19.27 -20.13
CA GLN A 108 8.69 19.31 -20.21
C GLN A 108 8.23 20.09 -21.45
N GLN A 109 8.84 21.25 -21.72
CA GLN A 109 8.50 22.05 -22.90
C GLN A 109 8.83 21.32 -24.20
N ARG A 110 10.00 20.66 -24.29
CA ARG A 110 10.36 19.84 -25.45
C ARG A 110 9.36 18.71 -25.70
N MET A 111 8.88 18.04 -24.66
CA MET A 111 7.85 17.00 -24.78
C MET A 111 6.53 17.56 -25.31
N PHE A 112 6.11 18.75 -24.85
CA PHE A 112 4.91 19.41 -25.37
C PHE A 112 5.06 19.83 -26.83
N ASP A 113 6.21 20.38 -27.20
CA ASP A 113 6.48 20.78 -28.58
C ASP A 113 6.55 19.57 -29.52
N GLU A 114 7.16 18.47 -29.10
CA GLU A 114 7.20 17.22 -29.86
C GLU A 114 5.79 16.61 -30.02
N ALA A 115 4.98 16.59 -28.96
CA ALA A 115 3.60 16.12 -29.03
C ALA A 115 2.74 16.99 -29.95
N ARG A 116 2.94 18.31 -29.90
CA ARG A 116 2.27 19.28 -30.78
C ARG A 116 2.69 19.11 -32.24
N ALA A 117 3.98 18.85 -32.49
CA ALA A 117 4.50 18.56 -33.83
C ALA A 117 3.92 17.25 -34.38
N ARG A 118 3.78 16.21 -33.56
CA ARG A 118 3.12 14.95 -33.95
C ARG A 118 1.63 15.15 -34.27
N MET A 119 0.90 15.96 -33.49
CA MET A 119 -0.50 16.29 -33.79
C MET A 119 -0.65 17.11 -35.06
N ASN A 120 0.22 18.10 -35.28
CA ASN A 120 0.21 18.89 -36.51
C ASN A 120 0.69 18.10 -37.74
N GLY A 121 1.54 17.09 -37.55
CA GLY A 121 2.02 16.19 -38.61
C GLY A 121 1.00 15.14 -39.09
N VAL A 122 -0.12 14.95 -38.37
CA VAL A 122 -1.24 14.09 -38.80
C VAL A 122 -2.22 14.84 -39.73
N VAL A 123 -2.06 16.15 -39.94
CA VAL A 123 -2.95 16.96 -40.81
C VAL A 123 -2.27 17.38 -42.12
N SER A 124 -1.32 16.60 -42.64
CA SER A 124 -0.84 16.83 -44.00
C SER A 124 -0.21 15.58 -44.63
N ALA A 125 -1.05 14.68 -45.12
CA ALA A 125 -0.68 13.84 -46.27
C ALA A 125 -0.90 14.68 -47.55
N PRO A 126 0.14 15.00 -48.35
CA PRO A 126 -0.03 15.76 -49.58
C PRO A 126 -0.62 14.88 -50.69
N LYS A 127 -1.68 15.36 -51.35
CA LYS A 127 -2.19 14.85 -52.62
C LYS A 127 -1.10 14.91 -53.70
N GLN A 128 -1.07 13.91 -54.58
CA GLN A 128 -0.24 13.86 -55.79
C GLN A 128 -0.36 15.15 -56.62
N PRO A 129 0.73 15.68 -57.20
CA PRO A 129 0.64 16.75 -58.16
C PRO A 129 0.38 16.20 -59.58
N GLU A 130 -0.78 16.54 -60.14
CA GLU A 130 -1.06 16.46 -61.57
C GLU A 130 -0.29 17.58 -62.29
N ALA A 131 0.61 17.20 -63.21
CA ALA A 131 1.25 18.13 -64.12
C ALA A 131 0.34 18.34 -65.34
N ASN A 132 -0.21 19.55 -65.42
CA ASN A 132 -1.02 20.03 -66.54
C ASN A 132 -0.10 20.74 -67.56
N GLN A 133 -0.15 20.38 -68.85
CA GLN A 133 0.29 21.30 -69.91
C GLN A 133 -0.37 21.01 -71.27
N SER A 134 -1.25 21.97 -71.63
CA SER A 134 -1.49 22.57 -72.94
C SER A 134 -2.29 21.86 -74.03
N LEU A 135 -3.27 22.63 -74.52
CA LEU A 135 -4.19 22.42 -75.64
C LEU A 135 -3.54 22.60 -77.03
N GLU A 136 -4.14 21.88 -77.98
CA GLU A 136 -4.37 22.20 -79.42
C GLU A 136 -3.18 22.42 -80.37
N SER A 137 -2.90 21.41 -81.20
CA SER A 137 -3.37 21.32 -82.61
C SER A 137 -3.07 19.94 -83.19
#